data_AF-A0A661IK67-F1
#
_entry.id   AF-A0A661IK67-F1
#
_cell.length_a   1.000
_cell.length_b   1.000
_cell.length_c   1.000
_cell.angle_alpha   90.00
_cell.angle_beta   90.00
_cell.angle_gamma   90.00
#
_symmetry.space_group_name_H-M   'P 1'
#
loop_
_entity.id
_entity.type
_entity.pdbx_description
1 polymer ?
#
loop_
_entity_poly.entity_id
_entity_poly.type
_entity_poly.pdbx_seq_one_letter_code
_entity_poly.pdbx_strand_id
1 'polypeptide(L)'
;MVAIRPIRDQIFVKRLTFEEKSIIVIPDSVKEKSLFGEVIAVGPGRVTRKGKRIKVDLKPGDKIVFGKYSGTEVKINKRDYLIMRESEVFGILEEEGDGRRLENKN
;
A
#
# COMPACT_ATOMS: atom_id res chain seq x y z
N MET A 1 10.31 -15.31 8.50
CA MET A 1 10.38 -14.09 7.68
C MET A 1 9.91 -14.45 6.28
N VAL A 2 8.80 -13.87 5.81
CA VAL A 2 8.27 -14.17 4.47
C VAL A 2 8.94 -13.19 3.51
N ALA A 3 9.92 -13.67 2.74
CA ALA A 3 10.66 -12.84 1.78
C ALA A 3 10.06 -13.01 0.38
N ILE A 4 8.88 -12.42 0.14
CA ILE A 4 8.43 -12.19 -1.23
C ILE A 4 9.14 -10.94 -1.75
N ARG A 5 9.80 -11.09 -2.90
CA ARG A 5 10.41 -9.98 -3.62
C ARG A 5 9.55 -9.64 -4.84
N PRO A 6 8.74 -8.56 -4.80
CA PRO A 6 7.95 -8.14 -5.95
C PRO A 6 8.85 -7.81 -7.14
N ILE A 7 8.33 -8.00 -8.34
CA ILE A 7 9.02 -7.67 -9.58
C ILE A 7 8.46 -6.38 -10.18
N ARG A 8 9.31 -5.62 -10.90
CA ARG A 8 8.92 -4.37 -11.56
C ARG A 8 8.29 -3.39 -10.57
N ASP A 9 7.14 -2.83 -10.91
CA ASP A 9 6.31 -1.87 -10.17
C ASP A 9 5.31 -2.54 -9.21
N GLN A 10 5.50 -3.82 -8.90
CA GLN A 10 4.63 -4.51 -7.94
C GLN A 10 5.03 -4.18 -6.51
N ILE A 11 4.04 -4.23 -5.62
CA ILE A 11 4.18 -4.08 -4.18
C ILE A 11 3.53 -5.27 -3.48
N PHE A 12 4.11 -5.66 -2.35
CA PHE A 12 3.59 -6.70 -1.47
C PHE A 12 3.09 -6.06 -0.20
N VAL A 13 1.83 -6.30 0.11
CA VAL A 13 1.08 -5.57 1.13
C VAL A 13 0.46 -6.57 2.09
N LYS A 14 0.55 -6.29 3.37
CA LYS A 14 -0.20 -6.98 4.41
C LYS A 14 -1.50 -6.22 4.61
N ARG A 15 -2.63 -6.93 4.54
CA ARG A 15 -3.93 -6.31 4.76
C ARG A 15 -4.04 -5.83 6.20
N LEU A 16 -4.46 -4.59 6.40
CA LEU A 16 -4.75 -4.04 7.72
C LEU A 16 -6.26 -4.08 7.93
N THR A 17 -6.69 -4.76 8.98
CA THR A 17 -8.05 -4.59 9.51
C THR A 17 -8.05 -3.32 10.34
N PHE A 18 -8.85 -2.33 9.97
CA PHE A 18 -9.15 -1.21 10.84
C PHE A 18 -10.01 -1.77 11.98
N GLU A 19 -9.38 -2.19 13.08
CA GLU A 19 -10.13 -2.29 14.33
C GLU A 19 -10.55 -0.85 14.68
N GLU A 20 -11.80 -0.69 15.13
CA GLU A 20 -12.58 0.55 15.28
C GLU A 20 -11.98 1.64 16.20
N LYS A 21 -10.67 1.63 16.46
CA LYS A 21 -10.00 2.59 17.32
C LYS A 21 -9.39 3.72 16.52
N SER A 22 -10.17 4.81 16.53
CA SER A 22 -9.75 6.21 16.51
C SER A 22 -9.66 6.91 15.14
N ILE A 23 -10.55 7.91 15.03
CA ILE A 23 -10.44 9.20 14.33
C ILE A 23 -10.98 9.29 12.88
N ILE A 24 -11.15 8.20 12.13
CA ILE A 24 -11.80 8.26 10.81
C ILE A 24 -13.12 7.48 10.83
N VAL A 25 -14.24 8.21 10.77
CA VAL A 25 -15.57 7.62 10.60
C VAL A 25 -15.66 7.08 9.17
N ILE A 26 -15.51 5.78 9.01
CA ILE A 26 -15.81 5.09 7.75
C ILE A 26 -17.27 4.64 7.81
N PRO A 27 -18.12 5.00 6.82
CA PRO A 27 -19.51 4.56 6.80
C PRO A 27 -19.60 3.03 6.78
N ASP A 28 -20.56 2.48 7.54
CA ASP A 28 -20.77 1.05 7.77
C ASP A 28 -20.86 0.19 6.50
N SER A 29 -21.18 0.79 5.34
CA SER A 29 -21.26 0.12 4.04
C SER A 29 -19.93 -0.41 3.49
N VAL A 30 -18.80 -0.15 4.15
CA VAL A 30 -17.43 -0.55 3.69
C VAL A 30 -16.85 -1.71 4.54
N LYS A 31 -17.70 -2.47 5.24
CA LYS A 31 -17.27 -3.59 6.10
C LYS A 31 -16.67 -4.82 5.39
N GLU A 32 -16.77 -4.94 4.07
CA GLU A 32 -16.55 -6.26 3.42
C GLU A 32 -15.16 -6.54 2.86
N LYS A 33 -14.29 -5.53 2.66
CA LYS A 33 -12.92 -5.75 2.16
C LYS A 33 -12.05 -4.59 2.62
N SER A 34 -11.16 -4.80 3.59
CA SER A 34 -10.27 -3.72 4.06
C SER A 34 -9.54 -3.09 2.87
N LEU A 35 -9.72 -1.77 2.73
CA LEU A 35 -9.13 -0.92 1.69
C LEU A 35 -7.74 -0.40 2.09
N PHE A 36 -7.26 -0.85 3.25
CA PHE A 36 -6.01 -0.41 3.85
C PHE A 36 -5.04 -1.57 3.97
N GLY A 37 -3.76 -1.24 3.90
CA GLY A 37 -2.70 -2.21 4.07
C GLY A 37 -1.36 -1.56 4.39
N GLU A 38 -0.44 -2.37 4.86
CA GLU A 38 0.93 -2.00 5.17
C GLU A 38 1.85 -2.60 4.11
N VAL A 39 2.71 -1.79 3.50
CA VAL A 39 3.67 -2.25 2.51
C VAL A 39 4.75 -3.07 3.22
N ILE A 40 4.90 -4.33 2.83
CA ILE A 40 5.92 -5.24 3.36
C ILE A 40 7.16 -5.26 2.47
N ALA A 41 6.96 -5.16 1.15
CA ALA A 41 8.06 -5.10 0.19
C ALA A 41 7.64 -4.35 -1.07
N VAL A 42 8.60 -3.71 -1.72
CA VAL A 42 8.40 -3.03 -3.00
C VAL A 42 9.31 -3.63 -4.06
N GLY A 43 8.81 -3.67 -5.29
CA GLY A 43 9.60 -4.03 -6.45
C GLY A 43 10.62 -2.95 -6.79
N PRO A 44 11.61 -3.26 -7.63
CA PRO A 44 12.65 -2.31 -8.01
C PRO A 44 12.15 -1.18 -8.93
N GLY A 45 10.88 -1.19 -9.34
CA GLY A 45 10.25 -0.20 -10.19
C GLY A 45 10.18 -0.57 -11.67
N ARG A 46 9.40 0.19 -12.44
CA ARG A 46 9.16 -0.04 -13.87
C ARG A 46 10.36 0.35 -14.72
N VAL A 47 10.67 -0.45 -15.73
CA VAL A 47 11.69 -0.11 -16.74
C VAL A 47 10.99 0.53 -17.93
N THR A 48 11.43 1.72 -18.31
CA THR A 48 10.96 2.43 -19.51
C THR A 48 11.53 1.78 -20.78
N ARG A 49 10.94 2.07 -21.94
CA ARG A 49 11.47 1.63 -23.25
C ARG A 49 12.91 2.09 -23.52
N LYS A 50 13.38 3.13 -22.82
CA LYS A 50 14.75 3.68 -22.93
C LYS A 50 15.73 3.03 -21.93
N GLY A 51 15.35 1.96 -21.24
CA GLY A 51 16.18 1.28 -20.24
C GLY A 51 16.31 2.01 -18.89
N LYS A 52 15.77 3.22 -18.74
CA LYS A 52 15.72 3.91 -17.45
C LYS A 52 14.70 3.26 -16.52
N ARG A 53 15.08 3.07 -15.26
CA ARG A 53 14.22 2.51 -14.21
C ARG A 53 13.56 3.65 -13.43
N ILE A 54 12.23 3.64 -13.39
CA ILE A 54 11.40 4.49 -12.54
C ILE A 54 11.18 3.69 -11.26
N LYS A 55 11.68 4.19 -10.13
CA LYS A 55 11.51 3.55 -8.83
C LYS A 55 10.06 3.67 -8.38
N VAL A 56 9.64 2.75 -7.52
CA VAL A 56 8.38 2.85 -6.76
C VAL A 56 8.57 3.96 -5.71
N ASP A 57 7.59 4.83 -5.56
CA ASP A 57 7.54 5.94 -4.59
C ASP A 57 7.20 5.44 -3.18
N LEU A 58 6.61 4.26 -3.07
CA LEU A 58 6.31 3.55 -1.81
C LEU A 58 7.54 2.88 -1.19
N LYS A 59 7.50 2.73 0.13
CA LYS A 59 8.54 2.07 0.94
C LYS A 59 7.94 1.01 1.87
N PRO A 60 8.72 -0.01 2.26
CA PRO A 60 8.30 -0.91 3.33
C PRO A 60 7.98 -0.14 4.62
N GLY A 61 6.83 -0.43 5.23
CA GLY A 61 6.30 0.26 6.40
C GLY A 61 5.22 1.31 6.08
N ASP A 62 5.09 1.74 4.82
CA ASP A 62 4.04 2.71 4.46
C ASP A 62 2.65 2.09 4.63
N LYS A 63 1.76 2.83 5.31
CA LYS A 63 0.34 2.51 5.37
C LYS A 63 -0.32 3.12 4.15
N ILE A 64 -1.02 2.32 3.35
CA ILE A 64 -1.59 2.75 2.08
C ILE A 64 -3.08 2.46 2.01
N VAL A 65 -3.77 3.24 1.19
CA VAL A 65 -5.16 3.01 0.79
C VAL A 65 -5.22 2.62 -0.69
N PHE A 66 -5.99 1.58 -1.02
CA PHE A 66 -6.11 1.02 -2.37
C PHE A 66 -7.54 0.57 -2.67
N GLY A 67 -7.83 0.29 -3.95
CA GLY A 67 -9.17 -0.08 -4.39
C GLY A 67 -9.65 -1.45 -3.90
N LYS A 68 -10.97 -1.61 -3.74
CA LYS A 68 -11.62 -2.87 -3.31
C LYS A 68 -11.26 -4.09 -4.16
N TYR A 69 -10.98 -3.86 -5.45
CA TYR A 69 -10.68 -4.87 -6.45
C TYR A 69 -9.21 -4.89 -6.87
N SER A 70 -8.35 -4.20 -6.11
CA SER A 70 -6.93 -4.10 -6.40
C SER A 70 -6.16 -5.29 -5.85
N GLY A 71 -5.21 -5.76 -6.65
CA GLY A 71 -4.29 -6.82 -6.27
C GLY A 71 -4.83 -8.24 -6.30
N THR A 72 -3.90 -9.17 -6.07
CA THR A 72 -4.14 -10.61 -5.98
C THR A 72 -3.87 -11.07 -4.55
N GLU A 73 -4.81 -11.81 -3.98
CA GLU A 73 -4.67 -12.41 -2.65
C GLU A 73 -3.65 -13.54 -2.64
N VAL A 74 -2.72 -13.50 -1.69
CA VAL A 74 -1.68 -14.50 -1.50
C VAL A 74 -1.67 -14.92 -0.03
N LYS A 75 -1.95 -16.20 0.23
CA LYS A 75 -1.90 -16.77 1.57
C LYS A 75 -0.53 -17.36 1.85
N ILE A 76 0.12 -16.88 2.91
CA ILE A 76 1.45 -17.36 3.32
C ILE A 76 1.45 -17.53 4.83
N ASN A 77 1.84 -18.70 5.32
CA ASN A 77 1.88 -19.00 6.76
C ASN A 77 0.55 -18.67 7.47
N LYS A 78 -0.58 -18.99 6.82
CA LYS A 78 -1.94 -18.71 7.31
C LYS A 78 -2.27 -17.22 7.50
N ARG A 79 -1.51 -16.32 6.87
CA ARG A 79 -1.80 -14.88 6.82
C ARG A 79 -2.14 -14.46 5.40
N ASP A 80 -3.08 -13.53 5.29
CA ASP A 80 -3.51 -12.95 4.02
C ASP A 80 -2.67 -11.74 3.65
N TYR A 81 -2.09 -11.81 2.46
CA TYR A 81 -1.34 -10.73 1.83
C TYR A 81 -1.94 -10.39 0.48
N LEU A 82 -1.57 -9.23 -0.05
CA LEU A 82 -1.95 -8.76 -1.37
C LEU A 82 -0.69 -8.42 -2.16
N ILE A 83 -0.65 -8.84 -3.43
CA ILE A 83 0.30 -8.35 -4.42
C ILE A 83 -0.46 -7.47 -5.40
N MET A 84 -0.07 -6.22 -5.56
CA MET A 84 -0.70 -5.28 -6.49
C MET A 84 0.34 -4.40 -7.16
N ARG A 85 -0.08 -3.58 -8.14
CA ARG A 85 0.79 -2.54 -8.68
C ARG A 85 0.73 -1.28 -7.82
N GLU A 86 1.82 -0.54 -7.81
CA GLU A 86 1.85 0.81 -7.24
C GLU A 86 0.74 1.72 -7.80
N SER A 87 0.42 1.62 -9.09
CA SER A 87 -0.63 2.43 -9.74
C SER A 87 -2.04 2.19 -9.23
N GLU A 88 -2.27 1.12 -8.46
CA GLU A 88 -3.57 0.80 -7.86
C GLU A 88 -3.72 1.39 -6.44
N VAL A 89 -2.67 2.03 -5.93
CA VAL A 89 -2.65 2.71 -4.65
C VAL A 89 -3.16 4.14 -4.82
N PHE A 90 -4.13 4.52 -3.99
CA PHE A 90 -4.73 5.88 -4.02
C PHE A 90 -3.95 6.87 -3.17
N GLY A 91 -3.26 6.42 -2.13
CA GLY A 91 -2.45 7.29 -1.28
C GLY A 91 -1.76 6.56 -0.14
N ILE A 92 -0.83 7.27 0.50
CA ILE A 92 -0.19 6.89 1.77
C ILE A 92 -0.97 7.59 2.89
N LEU A 93 -1.34 6.84 3.93
CA LEU A 93 -1.92 7.40 5.15
C LEU A 93 -0.81 8.07 5.97
N GLU A 94 -0.88 9.39 6.09
CA GLU A 94 -0.06 10.15 7.01
C GLU A 94 -0.81 10.26 8.34
N GLU A 95 -0.22 9.78 9.44
CA GLU A 95 -0.78 10.05 10.76
C GLU A 95 -0.54 11.52 11.09
N GLU A 96 -1.57 12.22 11.59
CA GLU A 96 -1.60 13.67 11.85
C GLU A 96 -0.67 14.12 13.01
N GLY A 97 0.43 13.39 13.25
CA GLY A 97 1.41 13.62 14.31
C GLY A 97 2.87 13.66 13.85
N ASP A 98 3.20 13.36 12.57
CA ASP A 98 4.60 13.38 12.10
C ASP A 98 4.86 14.54 11.11
N GLY A 99 4.90 15.75 11.66
CA GLY A 99 5.95 16.74 11.34
C GLY A 99 6.16 17.24 9.90
N ARG A 100 5.29 16.99 8.92
CA ARG A 100 5.41 17.60 7.58
C ARG A 100 4.30 18.60 7.32
N ARG A 101 4.56 19.80 7.84
CA ARG A 101 4.06 21.07 7.31
C ARG A 101 3.97 20.95 5.79
N LEU A 102 2.74 20.99 5.27
CA LEU A 102 2.47 21.27 3.88
C LEU A 102 3.22 22.57 3.53
N GLU A 103 4.34 22.46 2.83
CA GLU A 103 4.85 23.56 2.03
C GLU A 103 3.82 23.79 0.93
N ASN A 104 2.78 24.56 1.26
CA ASN A 104 2.00 25.30 0.29
C ASN A 104 2.99 26.14 -0.52
N LYS A 105 3.27 25.71 -1.74
CA LYS A 105 4.08 26.45 -2.70
C LYS A 105 3.17 27.00 -3.80
N ASN A 106 2.97 28.32 -3.67
CA ASN A 106 2.50 29.32 -4.64
C ASN A 106 1.02 29.31 -5.03
#